data_AF-A0A2J8XQR0-F1
#
_entry.id   AF-A0A2J8XQR0-F1
#
_cell.length_a   1.000
_cell.length_b   1.000
_cell.length_c   1.000
_cell.angle_alpha   90.00
_cell.angle_beta   90.00
_cell.angle_gamma   90.00
#
_symmetry.space_group_name_H-M   'P 1'
#
loop_
_entity.id
_entity.type
_entity.pdbx_description
1 polymer ?
#
loop_
_entity_poly.entity_id
_entity_poly.type
_entity_poly.pdbx_seq_one_letter_code
_entity_poly.pdbx_strand_id
1 'polypeptide(L)'
;MHTTESKNEHLEDENFQTSTTPQSLIDPNNTAHEETKTVLSYTEEIKPRTKKETYISCPLRGVLNVIITNGMLLAGFTIRNVPFINEHVHVPNTWSSILRNIALTIILIRAGLGLDPQALRHLKVVCFRLAVGPCLMEASAAAVFSHFIMKFPWQWAFLLGFVLGAVSPAVVVPYMMVLQENGYGVEEGIPTLLMAASSMDDILAITGFNTCLRIVFSSGGILDNAIASIRNVCISLLAGIVLGFFVQYFPSED
;
A
#
# COMPACT_ATOMS: atom_id res chain seq x y z
N MET A 1 -57.35 16.87 -52.06
CA MET A 1 -56.81 18.25 -52.09
C MET A 1 -55.29 18.09 -52.24
N HIS A 2 -54.81 17.87 -53.47
CA HIS A 2 -54.23 18.93 -54.31
C HIS A 2 -53.12 19.65 -53.52
N THR A 3 -51.82 19.32 -53.64
CA THR A 3 -50.99 18.90 -54.81
C THR A 3 -50.83 19.97 -55.88
N THR A 4 -49.62 20.53 -55.96
CA THR A 4 -48.90 21.07 -57.15
C THR A 4 -47.45 21.32 -56.67
N GLU A 5 -46.42 20.57 -57.09
CA GLU A 5 -45.67 20.64 -58.37
C GLU A 5 -44.39 21.53 -58.26
N SER A 6 -43.28 21.38 -59.01
CA SER A 6 -42.91 20.45 -60.11
C SER A 6 -41.38 20.42 -60.40
N LYS A 7 -40.87 19.26 -60.91
CA LYS A 7 -39.69 19.00 -61.80
C LYS A 7 -38.25 19.36 -61.33
N ASN A 8 -37.12 18.83 -61.87
CA ASN A 8 -36.73 17.58 -62.62
C ASN A 8 -35.23 17.29 -62.29
N GLU A 9 -34.63 16.08 -62.43
CA GLU A 9 -34.15 15.26 -63.57
C GLU A 9 -33.06 15.83 -64.51
N HIS A 10 -32.25 14.91 -65.07
CA HIS A 10 -31.00 15.02 -65.88
C HIS A 10 -29.73 15.39 -65.08
N LEU A 11 -28.59 14.67 -65.11
CA LEU A 11 -27.94 13.71 -66.06
C LEU A 11 -27.34 14.38 -67.31
N GLU A 12 -26.11 13.96 -67.69
CA GLU A 12 -25.29 14.48 -68.82
C GLU A 12 -24.73 15.92 -68.62
N ASP A 13 -23.60 16.33 -69.19
CA ASP A 13 -22.31 15.65 -69.44
C ASP A 13 -21.19 16.71 -69.63
N GLU A 14 -19.94 16.26 -69.73
CA GLU A 14 -18.79 16.93 -70.39
C GLU A 14 -18.40 18.43 -70.17
N ASN A 15 -17.11 18.58 -69.83
CA ASN A 15 -16.15 19.59 -70.34
C ASN A 15 -16.32 21.11 -70.09
N PHE A 16 -15.38 21.66 -69.29
CA PHE A 16 -14.47 22.71 -69.81
C PHE A 16 -13.15 22.84 -69.01
N GLN A 17 -12.02 22.51 -69.66
CA GLN A 17 -10.65 23.11 -69.56
C GLN A 17 -9.97 23.31 -68.16
N THR A 18 -8.64 23.19 -67.95
CA THR A 18 -7.48 23.22 -68.87
C THR A 18 -6.21 22.58 -68.24
N SER A 19 -5.46 21.80 -69.02
CA SER A 19 -3.98 21.71 -69.11
C SER A 19 -3.04 21.66 -67.86
N THR A 20 -2.29 20.55 -67.77
CA THR A 20 -0.81 20.46 -67.51
C THR A 20 -0.23 20.48 -66.08
N THR A 21 0.50 19.40 -65.76
CA THR A 21 1.54 19.22 -64.70
C THR A 21 2.96 19.25 -65.32
N PRO A 22 4.12 19.21 -64.61
CA PRO A 22 4.37 19.22 -63.15
C PRO A 22 5.60 20.10 -62.69
N GLN A 23 5.98 19.96 -61.40
CA GLN A 23 7.34 20.02 -60.79
C GLN A 23 7.75 21.17 -59.83
N SER A 24 8.25 20.73 -58.66
CA SER A 24 9.28 21.26 -57.75
C SER A 24 9.45 22.77 -57.50
N LEU A 25 9.46 23.15 -56.21
CA LEU A 25 10.64 23.70 -55.50
C LEU A 25 10.42 23.71 -53.98
N ILE A 26 11.51 23.80 -53.21
CA ILE A 26 11.55 23.76 -51.73
C ILE A 26 11.85 25.18 -51.22
N ASP A 27 11.08 25.69 -50.23
CA ASP A 27 11.60 26.34 -49.00
C ASP A 27 10.47 26.84 -48.05
N PRO A 28 10.74 27.16 -46.76
CA PRO A 28 9.74 27.07 -45.69
C PRO A 28 9.46 28.35 -44.86
N ASN A 29 8.26 28.47 -44.28
CA ASN A 29 8.00 28.90 -42.88
C ASN A 29 6.50 29.00 -42.53
N ASN A 30 6.13 28.66 -41.28
CA ASN A 30 5.03 29.17 -40.42
C ASN A 30 3.64 29.51 -41.04
N THR A 31 2.48 29.15 -40.46
CA THR A 31 2.12 28.61 -39.13
C THR A 31 0.67 28.12 -39.14
N ALA A 32 0.36 27.00 -38.46
CA ALA A 32 -0.95 26.60 -37.86
C ALA A 32 -0.97 25.06 -37.68
N HIS A 33 -0.78 24.44 -36.51
CA HIS A 33 -0.68 24.89 -35.12
C HIS A 33 -1.96 25.19 -34.32
N GLU A 34 -3.13 24.68 -34.72
CA GLU A 34 -4.34 24.78 -33.85
C GLU A 34 -5.25 23.53 -33.74
N GLU A 35 -5.34 22.63 -34.73
CA GLU A 35 -6.28 21.48 -34.64
C GLU A 35 -5.75 20.22 -33.92
N THR A 36 -4.43 20.09 -33.70
CA THR A 36 -3.83 18.83 -33.18
C THR A 36 -3.86 18.68 -31.65
N LYS A 37 -4.51 19.59 -30.91
CA LYS A 37 -4.45 19.60 -29.43
C LYS A 37 -5.56 18.81 -28.72
N THR A 38 -6.72 18.62 -29.33
CA THR A 38 -7.91 18.11 -28.61
C THR A 38 -8.05 16.59 -28.62
N VAL A 39 -7.33 15.89 -29.51
CA VAL A 39 -7.33 14.40 -29.61
C VAL A 39 -6.06 13.79 -28.99
N LEU A 40 -5.01 14.58 -28.77
CA LEU A 40 -3.71 14.11 -28.27
C LEU A 40 -3.58 14.09 -26.73
N SER A 41 -4.64 14.36 -25.95
CA SER A 41 -4.56 14.43 -24.48
C SER A 41 -4.82 13.10 -23.74
N TYR A 42 -4.99 11.99 -24.46
CA TYR A 42 -5.27 10.67 -23.86
C TYR A 42 -4.21 9.59 -24.19
N THR A 43 -3.08 9.97 -24.81
CA THR A 43 -2.01 9.02 -25.18
C THR A 43 -0.59 9.57 -25.01
N GLU A 44 -0.38 10.58 -24.15
CA GLU A 44 0.95 11.10 -23.79
C GLU A 44 1.16 11.18 -22.27
N GLU A 45 1.21 10.03 -21.59
CA GLU A 45 1.95 9.86 -20.32
C GLU A 45 2.45 8.40 -20.15
N ILE A 46 3.13 7.86 -21.18
CA ILE A 46 3.99 6.67 -21.03
C ILE A 46 5.29 6.90 -21.82
N LYS A 47 6.23 7.66 -21.24
CA LYS A 47 7.56 7.87 -21.82
C LYS A 47 8.65 7.15 -21.03
N PRO A 48 9.10 5.95 -21.46
CA PRO A 48 10.19 5.26 -20.79
C PRO A 48 11.52 6.01 -21.04
N ARG A 49 12.03 6.70 -20.02
CA ARG A 49 13.39 7.28 -20.05
C ARG A 49 14.43 6.16 -19.99
N THR A 50 14.93 5.76 -21.16
CA THR A 50 16.04 4.82 -21.30
C THR A 50 17.31 5.33 -20.60
N LYS A 51 17.67 4.70 -19.48
CA LYS A 51 19.06 4.39 -19.15
C LYS A 51 19.24 2.88 -19.21
N LYS A 52 19.99 2.39 -20.20
CA LYS A 52 20.46 1.01 -20.24
C LYS A 52 21.62 0.86 -19.26
N GLU A 53 21.31 0.64 -17.98
CA GLU A 53 22.12 -0.32 -17.22
C GLU A 53 21.43 -1.68 -17.30
N THR A 54 22.22 -2.74 -17.38
CA THR A 54 21.74 -4.11 -17.46
C THR A 54 21.25 -4.54 -16.07
N TYR A 55 20.08 -4.05 -15.68
CA TYR A 55 19.32 -4.67 -14.60
C TYR A 55 18.96 -6.07 -15.07
N ILE A 56 19.76 -7.04 -14.62
CA ILE A 56 19.39 -8.45 -14.61
C ILE A 56 18.07 -8.51 -13.86
N SER A 57 16.97 -8.67 -14.61
CA SER A 57 15.66 -8.92 -14.05
C SER A 57 15.82 -10.06 -13.07
N CYS A 58 15.51 -9.79 -11.80
CA CYS A 58 15.79 -10.72 -10.70
C CYS A 58 14.47 -11.26 -10.14
N PRO A 59 13.65 -12.00 -10.95
CA PRO A 59 12.44 -12.65 -10.45
C PRO A 59 12.79 -13.71 -9.39
N LEU A 60 14.04 -14.17 -9.38
CA LEU A 60 14.60 -15.08 -8.39
C LEU A 60 14.47 -14.54 -6.96
N ARG A 61 14.58 -13.21 -6.73
CA ARG A 61 14.56 -12.64 -5.38
C ARG A 61 13.19 -12.77 -4.70
N GLY A 62 12.10 -12.68 -5.47
CA GLY A 62 10.74 -12.88 -4.96
C GLY A 62 10.48 -14.33 -4.55
N VAL A 63 10.76 -15.29 -5.46
CA VAL A 63 10.58 -16.72 -5.19
C VAL A 63 11.49 -17.19 -4.04
N LEU A 64 12.75 -16.74 -4.02
CA LEU A 64 13.70 -17.09 -2.97
C LEU A 64 13.24 -16.55 -1.61
N ASN A 65 12.76 -15.30 -1.52
CA ASN A 65 12.22 -14.77 -0.27
C ASN A 65 10.99 -15.55 0.22
N VAL A 66 10.07 -15.92 -0.67
CA VAL A 66 8.89 -16.74 -0.31
C VAL A 66 9.31 -18.11 0.22
N ILE A 67 10.29 -18.76 -0.42
CA ILE A 67 10.87 -20.03 0.06
C ILE A 67 11.53 -19.84 1.43
N ILE A 68 12.25 -18.74 1.64
CA ILE A 68 12.91 -18.43 2.93
C ILE A 68 11.87 -18.19 4.03
N THR A 69 10.85 -17.35 3.82
CA THR A 69 9.82 -17.05 4.83
C THR A 69 8.99 -18.30 5.18
N ASN A 70 8.54 -19.06 4.18
CA ASN A 70 7.82 -20.31 4.41
C ASN A 70 8.74 -21.38 5.04
N GLY A 71 10.01 -21.41 4.65
CA GLY A 71 11.03 -22.31 5.19
C GLY A 71 11.36 -22.04 6.65
N MET A 72 11.42 -20.77 7.09
CA MET A 72 11.56 -20.40 8.50
C MET A 72 10.39 -20.89 9.34
N LEU A 73 9.17 -20.74 8.84
CA LEU A 73 7.95 -21.20 9.53
C LEU A 73 7.92 -22.74 9.61
N LEU A 74 8.21 -23.42 8.49
CA LEU A 74 8.23 -24.88 8.42
C LEU A 74 9.36 -25.47 9.29
N ALA A 75 10.55 -24.86 9.32
CA ALA A 75 11.63 -25.25 10.22
C ALA A 75 11.24 -25.11 11.69
N GLY A 76 10.62 -23.97 12.07
CA GLY A 76 10.10 -23.77 13.43
C GLY A 76 9.03 -24.80 13.81
N PHE A 77 8.12 -25.13 12.88
CA PHE A 77 7.12 -26.17 13.06
C PHE A 77 7.77 -27.56 13.24
N THR A 78 8.75 -27.93 12.41
CA THR A 78 9.45 -29.21 12.50
C THR A 78 10.24 -29.34 13.80
N ILE A 79 10.99 -28.31 14.21
CA ILE A 79 11.74 -28.30 15.47
C ILE A 79 10.80 -28.49 16.66
N ARG A 80 9.61 -27.88 16.64
CA ARG A 80 8.64 -27.97 17.74
C ARG A 80 7.87 -29.29 17.81
N ASN A 81 7.59 -29.92 16.66
CA ASN A 81 6.77 -31.14 16.59
C ASN A 81 7.58 -32.45 16.57
N VAL A 82 8.86 -32.43 16.18
CA VAL A 82 9.70 -33.65 16.17
C VAL A 82 10.37 -33.82 17.54
N PRO A 83 10.00 -34.84 18.35
CA PRO A 83 10.45 -34.96 19.73
C PRO A 83 11.98 -35.06 19.86
N PHE A 84 12.62 -35.82 18.96
CA PHE A 84 14.08 -35.97 18.91
C PHE A 84 14.82 -34.63 18.75
N ILE A 85 14.24 -33.65 18.05
CA ILE A 85 14.84 -32.33 17.83
C ILE A 85 14.50 -31.39 18.99
N ASN A 86 13.25 -31.40 19.46
CA ASN A 86 12.76 -30.55 20.55
C ASN A 86 13.48 -30.81 21.89
N GLU A 87 13.90 -32.06 22.17
CA GLU A 87 14.68 -32.40 23.36
C GLU A 87 16.12 -31.87 23.31
N HIS A 88 16.74 -31.80 22.12
CA HIS A 88 18.10 -31.29 21.94
C HIS A 88 18.15 -29.77 21.72
N VAL A 89 17.08 -29.16 21.20
CA VAL A 89 17.03 -27.73 20.82
C VAL A 89 15.86 -27.03 21.53
N HIS A 90 16.00 -26.87 22.85
CA HIS A 90 15.04 -26.09 23.62
C HIS A 90 15.28 -24.59 23.43
N VAL A 91 14.50 -23.93 22.57
CA VAL A 91 14.54 -22.47 22.42
C VAL A 91 13.70 -21.80 23.53
N PRO A 92 14.32 -21.11 24.50
CA PRO A 92 13.58 -20.42 25.56
C PRO A 92 12.70 -19.28 25.01
N ASN A 93 11.42 -19.30 25.37
CA ASN A 93 10.42 -18.33 24.88
C ASN A 93 10.82 -16.85 25.12
N THR A 94 11.54 -16.56 26.21
CA THR A 94 12.04 -15.23 26.57
C THR A 94 12.93 -14.65 25.47
N TRP A 95 13.87 -15.45 24.95
CA TRP A 95 14.80 -15.00 23.90
C TRP A 95 14.07 -14.78 22.58
N SER A 96 13.14 -15.66 22.22
CA SER A 96 12.27 -15.50 21.04
C SER A 96 11.47 -14.19 21.09
N SER A 97 10.88 -13.86 22.25
CA SER A 97 10.13 -12.62 22.44
C SER A 97 11.01 -11.38 22.29
N ILE A 98 12.19 -11.37 22.93
CA ILE A 98 13.16 -10.26 22.85
C ILE A 98 13.65 -10.07 21.40
N LEU A 99 14.08 -11.14 20.74
CA LEU A 99 14.58 -11.09 19.35
C LEU A 99 13.51 -10.60 18.38
N ARG A 100 12.26 -11.06 18.50
CA ARG A 100 11.14 -10.58 17.68
C ARG A 100 10.90 -9.09 17.89
N ASN A 101 10.89 -8.62 19.14
CA ASN A 101 10.65 -7.21 19.44
C ASN A 101 11.77 -6.30 18.94
N ILE A 102 13.04 -6.74 19.04
CA ILE A 102 14.19 -6.02 18.47
C ILE A 102 14.10 -5.98 16.94
N ALA A 103 13.82 -7.12 16.29
CA ALA A 103 13.70 -7.19 14.84
C ALA A 103 12.58 -6.29 14.28
N LEU A 104 11.39 -6.32 14.90
CA LEU A 104 10.29 -5.43 14.55
C LEU A 104 10.65 -3.96 14.75
N THR A 105 11.28 -3.62 15.87
CA THR A 105 11.78 -2.25 16.14
C THR A 105 12.75 -1.77 15.07
N ILE A 106 13.73 -2.59 14.67
CA ILE A 106 14.70 -2.24 13.61
C ILE A 106 14.00 -2.04 12.26
N ILE A 107 13.06 -2.93 11.89
CA ILE A 107 12.32 -2.82 10.62
C ILE A 107 11.47 -1.54 10.61
N LEU A 108 10.76 -1.23 11.70
CA LEU A 108 9.92 -0.03 11.80
C LEU A 108 10.72 1.28 11.87
N ILE A 109 11.86 1.30 12.55
CA ILE A 109 12.77 2.46 12.53
C ILE A 109 13.29 2.69 11.10
N ARG A 110 13.75 1.63 10.42
CA ARG A 110 14.15 1.73 9.01
C ARG A 110 12.98 2.22 8.14
N ALA A 111 11.76 1.76 8.40
CA ALA A 111 10.54 2.18 7.68
C ALA A 111 10.33 3.69 7.80
N GLY A 112 10.32 4.20 9.03
CA GLY A 112 10.12 5.62 9.32
C GLY A 112 11.18 6.52 8.69
N LEU A 113 12.44 6.09 8.69
CA LEU A 113 13.55 6.81 8.05
C LEU A 113 13.50 6.76 6.51
N GLY A 114 12.77 5.80 5.92
CA GLY A 114 12.58 5.68 4.48
C GLY A 114 11.37 6.45 3.91
N LEU A 115 10.56 7.08 4.77
CA LEU A 115 9.36 7.81 4.33
C LEU A 115 9.71 9.16 3.70
N ASP A 116 9.08 9.50 2.57
CA ASP A 116 9.04 10.88 2.09
C ASP A 116 7.91 11.67 2.79
N PRO A 117 8.23 12.67 3.64
CA PRO A 117 7.21 13.49 4.30
C PRO A 117 6.39 14.36 3.33
N GLN A 118 6.88 14.67 2.12
CA GLN A 118 6.14 15.47 1.14
C GLN A 118 5.03 14.63 0.50
N ALA A 119 5.36 13.48 -0.08
CA ALA A 119 4.37 12.52 -0.59
C ALA A 119 3.35 12.12 0.48
N LEU A 120 3.80 11.81 1.71
CA LEU A 120 2.89 11.43 2.79
C LEU A 120 1.93 12.57 3.19
N ARG A 121 2.37 13.83 3.17
CA ARG A 121 1.51 14.99 3.46
C ARG A 121 0.43 15.18 2.40
N HIS A 122 0.73 14.91 1.13
CA HIS A 122 -0.23 14.91 0.03
C HIS A 122 -1.25 13.75 0.17
N LEU A 123 -0.75 12.54 0.45
CA LEU A 123 -1.54 11.31 0.46
C LEU A 123 -2.20 10.97 1.82
N LYS A 124 -2.06 11.81 2.86
CA LYS A 124 -2.50 11.55 4.24
C LYS A 124 -3.95 11.05 4.37
N VAL A 125 -4.88 11.53 3.55
CA VAL A 125 -6.30 11.11 3.57
C VAL A 125 -6.45 9.70 2.99
N VAL A 126 -5.70 9.39 1.93
CA VAL A 126 -5.66 8.05 1.34
C VAL A 126 -4.99 7.07 2.32
N CYS A 127 -3.89 7.49 2.97
CA CYS A 127 -3.22 6.71 4.01
C CYS A 127 -4.16 6.35 5.16
N PHE A 128 -4.90 7.33 5.68
CA PHE A 128 -5.89 7.10 6.73
C PHE A 128 -7.01 6.16 6.30
N ARG A 129 -7.57 6.36 5.10
CA ARG A 129 -8.61 5.48 4.56
C ARG A 129 -8.11 4.05 4.31
N LEU A 130 -6.86 3.89 3.88
CA LEU A 130 -6.22 2.61 3.58
C LEU A 130 -5.84 1.82 4.84
N ALA A 131 -5.47 2.48 5.94
CA ALA A 131 -5.22 1.80 7.22
C ALA A 131 -6.51 1.50 8.00
N VAL A 132 -7.48 2.42 8.03
CA VAL A 132 -8.68 2.26 8.85
C VAL A 132 -9.75 1.41 8.17
N GLY A 133 -10.00 1.64 6.88
CA GLY A 133 -11.13 1.04 6.16
C GLY A 133 -11.01 -0.48 6.02
N PRO A 134 -9.94 -1.01 5.38
CA PRO A 134 -9.66 -2.44 5.30
C PRO A 134 -9.59 -3.11 6.67
N CYS A 135 -8.76 -2.61 7.60
CA CYS A 135 -8.59 -3.20 8.93
C CYS A 135 -9.92 -3.42 9.66
N LEU A 136 -10.79 -2.39 9.72
CA LEU A 136 -12.09 -2.50 10.38
C LEU A 136 -13.07 -3.41 9.62
N MET A 137 -13.04 -3.40 8.28
CA MET A 137 -13.88 -4.29 7.46
C MET A 137 -13.46 -5.75 7.64
N GLU A 138 -12.17 -6.04 7.58
CA GLU A 138 -11.62 -7.39 7.74
C GLU A 138 -11.81 -7.91 9.17
N ALA A 139 -11.52 -7.09 10.19
CA ALA A 139 -11.74 -7.47 11.58
C ALA A 139 -13.23 -7.70 11.90
N SER A 140 -14.14 -6.87 11.37
CA SER A 140 -15.59 -7.06 11.58
C SER A 140 -16.14 -8.26 10.80
N ALA A 141 -15.70 -8.49 9.56
CA ALA A 141 -16.05 -9.69 8.80
C ALA A 141 -15.55 -10.96 9.50
N ALA A 142 -14.29 -10.99 9.94
CA ALA A 142 -13.71 -12.10 10.70
C ALA A 142 -14.45 -12.34 12.03
N ALA A 143 -14.88 -11.28 12.73
CA ALA A 143 -15.71 -11.39 13.92
C ALA A 143 -17.09 -12.01 13.61
N VAL A 144 -17.76 -11.56 12.55
CA VAL A 144 -19.05 -12.12 12.10
C VAL A 144 -18.91 -13.61 11.76
N PHE A 145 -17.91 -13.99 10.96
CA PHE A 145 -17.65 -15.40 10.64
C PHE A 145 -17.32 -16.23 11.88
N SER A 146 -16.50 -15.72 12.79
CA SER A 146 -16.14 -16.41 14.05
C SER A 146 -17.35 -16.60 14.97
N HIS A 147 -18.25 -15.62 15.03
CA HIS A 147 -19.51 -15.72 15.78
C HIS A 147 -20.42 -16.83 15.22
N PHE A 148 -20.64 -16.86 13.90
CA PHE A 148 -21.57 -17.82 13.29
C PHE A 148 -20.99 -19.23 13.11
N ILE A 149 -19.71 -19.37 12.74
CA ILE A 149 -19.06 -20.67 12.48
C ILE A 149 -18.61 -21.32 13.79
N MET A 150 -17.87 -20.57 14.63
CA MET A 150 -17.24 -21.11 15.85
C MET A 150 -18.12 -20.93 17.11
N LYS A 151 -19.27 -20.25 16.98
CA LYS A 151 -20.21 -19.94 18.07
C LYS A 151 -19.57 -19.14 19.21
N PHE A 152 -18.54 -18.35 18.89
CA PHE A 152 -17.88 -17.48 19.86
C PHE A 152 -18.77 -16.29 20.23
N PRO A 153 -18.88 -15.89 21.51
CA PRO A 153 -19.55 -14.65 21.88
C PRO A 153 -18.85 -13.42 21.27
N TRP A 154 -19.62 -12.37 21.00
CA TRP A 154 -19.17 -11.19 20.23
C TRP A 154 -17.84 -10.57 20.69
N GLN A 155 -17.59 -10.50 22.00
CA GLN A 155 -16.38 -9.91 22.56
C GLN A 155 -15.12 -10.70 22.15
N TRP A 156 -15.21 -12.03 22.20
CA TRP A 156 -14.15 -12.95 21.76
C TRP A 156 -14.04 -13.02 20.23
N ALA A 157 -15.16 -12.89 19.52
CA ALA A 157 -15.17 -12.83 18.06
C ALA A 157 -14.49 -11.56 17.52
N PHE A 158 -14.77 -10.38 18.10
CA PHE A 158 -14.06 -9.14 17.75
C PHE A 158 -12.59 -9.16 18.18
N LEU A 159 -12.27 -9.76 19.33
CA LEU A 159 -10.88 -9.99 19.75
C LEU A 159 -10.10 -10.81 18.72
N LEU A 160 -10.68 -11.91 18.23
CA LEU A 160 -10.09 -12.71 17.15
C LEU A 160 -10.03 -11.94 15.82
N GLY A 161 -11.07 -11.15 15.51
CA GLY A 161 -11.13 -10.30 14.33
C GLY A 161 -9.95 -9.32 14.24
N PHE A 162 -9.64 -8.61 15.33
CA PHE A 162 -8.49 -7.70 15.39
C PHE A 162 -7.11 -8.41 15.37
N VAL A 163 -7.05 -9.71 15.70
CA VAL A 163 -5.82 -10.50 15.52
C VAL A 163 -5.63 -10.92 14.06
N LEU A 164 -6.73 -11.20 13.34
CA LEU A 164 -6.70 -11.67 11.95
C LEU A 164 -6.62 -10.52 10.93
N GLY A 165 -7.23 -9.36 11.21
CA GLY A 165 -7.20 -8.18 10.35
C GLY A 165 -5.99 -7.26 10.57
N ALA A 166 -4.95 -7.73 11.26
CA ALA A 166 -3.69 -7.01 11.42
C ALA A 166 -2.74 -7.33 10.26
N VAL A 167 -2.30 -6.30 9.53
CA VAL A 167 -1.28 -6.44 8.48
C VAL A 167 0.09 -6.73 9.11
N SER A 168 1.03 -7.29 8.35
CA SER A 168 2.40 -7.54 8.84
C SER A 168 3.44 -6.61 8.20
N PRO A 169 3.92 -5.56 8.90
CA PRO A 169 4.91 -4.64 8.37
C PRO A 169 6.26 -5.33 8.16
N ALA A 170 6.55 -6.39 8.92
CA ALA A 170 7.75 -7.21 8.78
C ALA A 170 7.91 -7.82 7.37
N VAL A 171 6.79 -8.03 6.66
CA VAL A 171 6.78 -8.51 5.27
C VAL A 171 6.65 -7.33 4.31
N VAL A 172 5.70 -6.40 4.54
CA VAL A 172 5.40 -5.30 3.61
C VAL A 172 6.55 -4.30 3.50
N VAL A 173 7.13 -3.85 4.62
CA VAL A 173 8.14 -2.79 4.66
C VAL A 173 9.40 -3.16 3.84
N PRO A 174 10.04 -4.33 4.01
CA PRO A 174 11.21 -4.68 3.21
C PRO A 174 10.96 -4.71 1.71
N TYR A 175 9.77 -5.13 1.26
CA TYR A 175 9.42 -5.09 -0.17
C TYR A 175 9.18 -3.66 -0.66
N MET A 176 8.50 -2.82 0.11
CA MET A 176 8.29 -1.41 -0.25
C MET A 176 9.61 -0.65 -0.35
N MET A 177 10.57 -0.90 0.56
CA MET A 177 11.92 -0.34 0.46
C MET A 177 12.65 -0.77 -0.81
N VAL A 178 12.65 -2.07 -1.12
CA VAL A 178 13.28 -2.56 -2.37
C VAL A 178 12.58 -1.96 -3.60
N LEU A 179 11.27 -1.75 -3.56
CA LEU A 179 10.51 -1.14 -4.65
C LEU A 179 10.91 0.35 -4.83
N GLN A 180 11.06 1.08 -3.72
CA GLN A 180 11.51 2.47 -3.66
C GLN A 180 12.99 2.64 -4.07
N GLU A 181 13.89 1.76 -3.61
CA GLU A 181 15.30 1.70 -4.01
C GLU A 181 15.45 1.48 -5.53
N ASN A 182 14.51 0.79 -6.17
CA ASN A 182 14.46 0.59 -7.62
C ASN A 182 13.61 1.64 -8.36
N GLY A 183 13.12 2.70 -7.69
CA GLY A 183 12.38 3.81 -8.31
C GLY A 183 10.92 3.52 -8.69
N TYR A 184 10.37 2.36 -8.37
CA TYR A 184 9.00 1.99 -8.75
C TYR A 184 7.96 2.65 -7.84
N GLY A 185 7.01 3.39 -8.44
CA GLY A 185 5.90 4.02 -7.72
C GLY A 185 6.30 5.15 -6.76
N VAL A 186 7.54 5.62 -6.83
CA VAL A 186 8.10 6.66 -5.93
C VAL A 186 7.49 8.03 -6.23
N GLU A 187 7.32 8.37 -7.51
CA GLU A 187 6.70 9.64 -7.95
C GLU A 187 5.25 9.77 -7.43
N GLU A 188 4.50 8.67 -7.46
CA GLU A 188 3.15 8.54 -6.90
C GLU A 188 3.12 8.33 -5.37
N GLY A 189 4.28 8.27 -4.71
CA GLY A 189 4.39 8.07 -3.26
C GLY A 189 3.91 6.71 -2.74
N ILE A 190 3.70 5.70 -3.60
CA ILE A 190 3.05 4.43 -3.25
C ILE A 190 3.82 3.65 -2.17
N PRO A 191 5.16 3.47 -2.23
CA PRO A 191 5.90 2.79 -1.17
C PRO A 191 5.79 3.50 0.19
N THR A 192 5.93 4.83 0.20
CA THR A 192 5.77 5.68 1.40
C THR A 192 4.36 5.56 1.97
N LEU A 193 3.33 5.59 1.12
CA LEU A 193 1.93 5.44 1.50
C LEU A 193 1.68 4.08 2.16
N LEU A 194 2.17 2.98 1.58
CA LEU A 194 1.98 1.63 2.12
C LEU A 194 2.75 1.40 3.42
N MET A 195 4.00 1.88 3.53
CA MET A 195 4.78 1.78 4.78
C MET A 195 4.12 2.56 5.93
N ALA A 196 3.63 3.77 5.67
CA ALA A 196 2.91 4.57 6.65
C ALA A 196 1.54 3.96 7.01
N ALA A 197 0.78 3.50 6.02
CA ALA A 197 -0.53 2.89 6.24
C ALA A 197 -0.43 1.58 7.03
N SER A 198 0.51 0.69 6.68
CA SER A 198 0.75 -0.55 7.43
C SER A 198 1.18 -0.27 8.88
N SER A 199 1.97 0.78 9.13
CA SER A 199 2.37 1.13 10.50
C SER A 199 1.19 1.66 11.33
N MET A 200 0.20 2.28 10.70
CA MET A 200 -1.02 2.76 11.37
C MET A 200 -2.07 1.66 11.53
N ASP A 201 -2.14 0.71 10.60
CA ASP A 201 -2.93 -0.52 10.69
C ASP A 201 -2.57 -1.31 11.97
N ASP A 202 -1.29 -1.60 12.18
CA ASP A 202 -0.78 -2.24 13.40
C ASP A 202 -1.24 -1.53 14.68
N ILE A 203 -1.17 -0.19 14.72
CA ILE A 203 -1.60 0.60 15.89
C ILE A 203 -3.11 0.43 16.12
N LEU A 204 -3.93 0.46 15.06
CA LEU A 204 -5.37 0.29 15.14
C LEU A 204 -5.74 -1.13 15.58
N ALA A 205 -5.12 -2.14 14.99
CA ALA A 205 -5.34 -3.56 15.31
C ALA A 205 -4.93 -3.88 16.75
N ILE A 206 -3.73 -3.46 17.19
CA ILE A 206 -3.27 -3.63 18.58
C ILE A 206 -4.18 -2.88 19.56
N THR A 207 -4.68 -1.70 19.21
CA THR A 207 -5.64 -0.94 20.03
C THR A 207 -6.99 -1.65 20.15
N GLY A 208 -7.53 -2.12 19.02
CA GLY A 208 -8.78 -2.88 18.96
C GLY A 208 -8.68 -4.16 19.77
N PHE A 209 -7.64 -4.97 19.53
CA PHE A 209 -7.34 -6.18 20.29
C PHE A 209 -7.27 -5.92 21.80
N ASN A 210 -6.46 -4.96 22.26
CA ASN A 210 -6.35 -4.65 23.68
C ASN A 210 -7.65 -4.11 24.28
N THR A 211 -8.48 -3.41 23.49
CA THR A 211 -9.79 -2.93 23.94
C THR A 211 -10.77 -4.08 24.12
N CYS A 212 -10.86 -4.99 23.15
CA CYS A 212 -11.66 -6.21 23.26
C CYS A 212 -11.16 -7.10 24.41
N LEU A 213 -9.84 -7.27 24.57
CA LEU A 213 -9.23 -8.04 25.66
C LEU A 213 -9.60 -7.47 27.03
N ARG A 214 -9.56 -6.14 27.17
CA ARG A 214 -9.99 -5.48 28.40
C ARG A 214 -11.50 -5.62 28.63
N ILE A 215 -12.35 -5.53 27.60
CA ILE A 215 -13.80 -5.76 27.74
C ILE A 215 -14.10 -7.22 28.14
N VAL A 216 -13.29 -8.19 27.69
CA VAL A 216 -13.44 -9.61 28.06
C VAL A 216 -13.06 -9.90 29.51
N PHE A 217 -11.99 -9.27 30.02
CA PHE A 217 -11.41 -9.58 31.34
C PHE A 217 -11.65 -8.54 32.45
N SER A 218 -12.22 -7.37 32.14
CA SER A 218 -12.50 -6.29 33.11
C SER A 218 -13.99 -6.23 33.46
N SER A 219 -14.30 -6.20 34.75
CA SER A 219 -15.68 -5.97 35.26
C SER A 219 -16.13 -4.49 35.17
N GLY A 220 -15.33 -3.60 34.59
CA GLY A 220 -15.67 -2.18 34.40
C GLY A 220 -16.59 -1.92 33.20
N GLY A 221 -17.13 -0.69 33.12
CA GLY A 221 -17.98 -0.27 32.01
C GLY A 221 -17.31 -0.37 30.65
N ILE A 222 -18.08 -0.73 29.61
CA ILE A 222 -17.57 -0.87 28.23
C ILE A 222 -17.00 0.47 27.73
N LEU A 223 -17.67 1.59 28.03
CA LEU A 223 -17.18 2.94 27.71
C LEU A 223 -15.88 3.26 28.42
N ASP A 224 -15.78 3.00 29.74
CA ASP A 224 -14.58 3.32 30.53
C ASP A 224 -13.36 2.52 30.04
N ASN A 225 -13.59 1.25 29.69
CA ASN A 225 -12.56 0.42 29.07
C ASN A 225 -12.11 1.00 27.72
N ALA A 226 -13.03 1.39 26.83
CA ALA A 226 -12.71 1.99 25.54
C ALA A 226 -11.96 3.34 25.66
N ILE A 227 -12.47 4.26 26.49
CA ILE A 227 -11.86 5.57 26.77
C ILE A 227 -10.44 5.40 27.30
N ALA A 228 -10.23 4.47 28.23
CA ALA A 228 -8.90 4.19 28.77
C ALA A 228 -7.93 3.59 27.73
N SER A 229 -8.41 2.82 26.75
CA SER A 229 -7.56 2.34 25.64
C SER A 229 -7.14 3.49 24.74
N ILE A 230 -8.09 4.34 24.31
CA ILE A 230 -7.81 5.53 23.49
C ILE A 230 -6.80 6.45 24.20
N ARG A 231 -6.99 6.69 25.51
CA ARG A 231 -6.05 7.46 26.34
C ARG A 231 -4.64 6.83 26.33
N ASN A 232 -4.53 5.52 26.48
CA ASN A 232 -3.22 4.84 26.46
C ASN A 232 -2.52 5.02 25.11
N VAL A 233 -3.25 4.95 23.99
CA VAL A 233 -2.71 5.22 22.64
C VAL A 233 -2.23 6.65 22.50
N CYS A 234 -3.02 7.63 22.96
CA CYS A 234 -2.61 9.04 22.95
C CYS A 234 -1.34 9.28 23.79
N ILE A 235 -1.23 8.64 24.96
CA ILE A 235 -0.02 8.71 25.80
C ILE A 235 1.18 8.07 25.10
N SER A 236 1.04 6.88 24.49
CA SER A 236 2.14 6.23 23.77
C SER A 236 2.58 7.01 22.53
N LEU A 237 1.63 7.63 21.81
CA LEU A 237 1.92 8.49 20.67
C LEU A 237 2.67 9.75 21.11
N LEU A 238 2.22 10.41 22.18
CA LEU A 238 2.90 11.60 22.72
C LEU A 238 4.31 11.26 23.21
N ALA A 239 4.48 10.15 23.93
CA ALA A 239 5.79 9.67 24.37
C ALA A 239 6.71 9.34 23.18
N GLY A 240 6.19 8.71 22.13
CA GLY A 240 6.93 8.44 20.89
C GLY A 240 7.35 9.72 20.16
N ILE A 241 6.48 10.73 20.09
CA ILE A 241 6.79 12.04 19.49
C ILE A 241 7.89 12.76 20.30
N VAL A 242 7.76 12.81 21.63
CA VAL A 242 8.77 13.43 22.51
C VAL A 242 10.11 12.71 22.39
N LEU A 243 10.13 11.37 22.37
CA LEU A 243 11.35 10.59 22.16
C LEU A 243 11.95 10.81 20.77
N GLY A 244 11.11 10.92 19.73
CA GLY A 244 11.55 11.24 18.37
C GLY A 244 12.22 12.61 18.27
N PHE A 245 11.62 13.65 18.86
CA PHE A 245 12.24 14.98 18.92
C PHE A 245 13.53 14.98 19.76
N PHE A 246 13.57 14.23 20.87
CA PHE A 246 14.79 14.07 21.66
C PHE A 246 15.92 13.42 20.84
N VAL A 247 15.63 12.34 20.13
CA VAL A 247 16.59 11.66 19.23
C VAL A 247 16.93 12.50 18.00
N GLN A 248 16.10 13.46 17.60
CA GLN A 248 16.43 14.42 16.53
C GLN A 248 17.38 15.54 17.01
N TYR A 249 17.28 15.96 18.28
CA TYR A 249 18.06 17.06 18.84
C TYR A 249 19.37 16.62 19.53
N PHE A 250 19.41 15.39 20.06
CA PHE A 250 20.58 14.86 20.77
C PHE A 250 21.80 14.46 19.90
N PRO A 251 21.73 14.17 18.58
CA PRO A 251 22.93 14.07 17.75
C PRO A 251 23.56 15.46 17.57
N SER A 252 24.36 15.87 18.56
CA SER A 252 25.25 17.02 18.48
C SER A 252 26.35 16.77 17.44
N GLU A 253 26.80 17.84 16.81
CA GLU A 253 27.89 17.84 15.83
C GLU A 253 29.24 17.59 16.52
N ASP A 254 29.67 16.32 16.58
CA ASP A 254 31.04 15.86 16.85
C ASP A 254 31.50 14.88 15.76
#